data_AF-A0A9D7AJI3-F1
#
_entry.id   AF-A0A9D7AJI3-F1
#
_cell.length_a   1.000
_cell.length_b   1.000
_cell.length_c   1.000
_cell.angle_alpha   90.00
_cell.angle_beta   90.00
_cell.angle_gamma   90.00
#
_symmetry.space_group_name_H-M   'P 1'
#
loop_
_entity.id
_entity.type
_entity.pdbx_description
1 polymer ?
#
loop_
_entity_poly.entity_id
_entity_poly.type
_entity_poly.pdbx_seq_one_letter_code
_entity_poly.pdbx_strand_id
1 'polypeptide(L)'
;MLIKRYHCALILSVLTLMVSGCVDKKQNDDASSAFGQPIDPSQQNMLGGLQQYLSQIQKQGNAGDQMAQRRMGDILIASGEKAQGLGWIKSSAISGNVDSQLQLADMYANGVDMMPNYDEAFIWYKKAAEQGNARAQGEVASAYLNGKGVEFNLEQSIYWDSLAAKQGIANSQNNLGAAYTHGEGVPQDPEQAVYWYTKAANQGVTEAQFNLAGSYYLGQGVAKDDQQAYAWYATVAKYGDSDIAGTAKMVMEKLTPTLSKAGKLASSKSLAQQYISMYSPTRKNLVFTEY
;
A
#
# COMPACT_ATOMS: atom_id res chain seq x y z
N MET A 1 -3.57 27.75 13.30
CA MET A 1 -4.02 27.53 11.90
C MET A 1 -3.35 28.43 10.86
N LEU A 2 -2.67 29.54 11.22
CA LEU A 2 -2.00 30.40 10.23
C LEU A 2 -0.61 29.89 9.76
N ILE A 3 0.16 29.18 10.58
CA ILE A 3 1.55 28.78 10.27
C ILE A 3 1.65 27.81 9.07
N LYS A 4 0.65 26.93 8.88
CA LYS A 4 0.59 26.02 7.72
C LYS A 4 0.28 26.75 6.39
N ARG A 5 -0.43 27.87 6.43
CA ARG A 5 -0.78 28.65 5.23
C ARG A 5 0.41 29.44 4.68
N TYR A 6 1.27 29.96 5.56
CA TYR A 6 2.48 30.67 5.14
C TYR A 6 3.50 29.74 4.50
N HIS A 7 3.71 28.53 5.02
CA HIS A 7 4.64 27.56 4.42
C HIS A 7 4.20 27.12 3.02
N CYS A 8 2.91 26.86 2.79
CA CYS A 8 2.40 26.58 1.45
C CYS A 8 2.58 27.77 0.50
N ALA A 9 2.26 29.00 0.92
CA ALA A 9 2.38 30.18 0.08
C ALA A 9 3.84 30.51 -0.31
N LEU A 10 4.78 30.25 0.60
CA LEU A 10 6.22 30.47 0.41
C LEU A 10 6.85 29.43 -0.53
N ILE A 11 6.40 28.17 -0.44
CA ILE A 11 6.79 27.10 -1.36
C ILE A 11 6.22 27.40 -2.76
N LEU A 12 4.95 27.83 -2.84
CA LEU A 12 4.28 28.16 -4.09
C LEU A 12 4.94 29.33 -4.82
N SER A 13 5.36 30.38 -4.11
CA SER A 13 6.00 31.55 -4.72
C SER A 13 7.41 31.25 -5.25
N VAL A 14 8.18 30.44 -4.53
CA VAL A 14 9.53 29.99 -4.96
C VAL A 14 9.45 29.09 -6.20
N LEU A 15 8.44 28.22 -6.27
CA LEU A 15 8.22 27.35 -7.41
C LEU A 15 7.72 28.11 -8.65
N THR A 16 6.79 29.05 -8.49
CA THR A 16 6.29 29.88 -9.61
C THR A 16 7.42 30.63 -10.33
N LEU A 17 8.45 31.07 -9.60
CA LEU A 17 9.65 31.71 -10.15
C LEU A 17 10.56 30.73 -10.93
N MET A 18 10.56 29.45 -10.60
CA MET A 18 11.39 28.42 -11.25
C MET A 18 10.75 27.88 -12.54
N VAL A 19 9.42 27.75 -12.57
CA VAL A 19 8.65 27.30 -13.75
C VAL A 19 8.73 28.31 -14.89
N SER A 20 8.94 29.59 -14.57
CA SER A 20 9.05 30.69 -15.53
C SER A 20 10.41 30.78 -16.23
N GLY A 21 11.17 29.68 -16.32
CA GLY A 21 12.49 29.63 -16.94
C GLY A 21 12.49 29.87 -18.46
N CYS A 22 12.14 31.08 -18.91
CA CYS A 22 12.60 31.73 -20.14
C CYS A 22 11.98 33.15 -20.26
N VAL A 23 12.82 34.18 -20.14
CA VAL A 23 13.04 35.29 -21.10
C VAL A 23 13.52 36.53 -20.34
N ASP A 24 14.78 36.88 -20.59
CA ASP A 24 15.27 38.24 -20.44
C ASP A 24 14.29 39.23 -21.07
N LYS A 25 13.70 40.10 -20.25
CA LYS A 25 13.36 41.46 -20.66
C LYS A 25 13.32 42.37 -19.45
N LYS A 26 14.30 43.27 -19.39
CA LYS A 26 14.13 44.58 -18.76
C LYS A 26 12.79 45.17 -19.19
N GLN A 27 11.90 45.50 -18.25
CA GLN A 27 11.27 46.82 -18.15
C GLN A 27 10.25 46.92 -17.00
N ASN A 28 10.50 47.93 -16.17
CA ASN A 28 9.58 48.89 -15.55
C ASN A 28 8.55 48.42 -14.52
N ASP A 29 8.83 48.84 -13.28
CA ASP A 29 8.01 49.62 -12.34
C ASP A 29 6.49 49.72 -12.55
N ASP A 30 5.83 49.71 -11.38
CA ASP A 30 4.43 50.02 -11.07
C ASP A 30 3.40 48.88 -11.15
N ALA A 31 3.15 48.25 -10.00
CA ALA A 31 1.78 48.08 -9.47
C ALA A 31 1.81 47.53 -8.03
N SER A 32 1.34 48.36 -7.10
CA SER A 32 0.99 47.99 -5.73
C SER A 32 -0.17 46.99 -5.71
N SER A 33 0.04 45.78 -5.18
CA SER A 33 -1.04 44.97 -4.62
C SER A 33 -0.61 44.43 -3.24
N ALA A 34 -1.35 44.86 -2.22
CA ALA A 34 -1.08 44.62 -0.82
C ALA A 34 -1.29 43.13 -0.45
N PHE A 35 -0.19 42.41 -0.20
CA PHE A 35 -0.09 41.29 0.76
C PHE A 35 1.41 40.99 0.96
N GLY A 36 2.06 41.70 1.88
CA GLY A 36 3.50 41.53 2.10
C GLY A 36 3.94 42.07 3.45
N GLN A 37 3.77 41.28 4.51
CA GLN A 37 4.63 41.47 5.68
C GLN A 37 6.06 41.14 5.22
N PRO A 38 7.08 41.96 5.56
CA PRO A 38 8.46 41.66 5.22
C PRO A 38 8.85 40.31 5.83
N ILE A 39 9.42 39.45 5.00
CA ILE A 39 9.87 38.11 5.39
C ILE A 39 10.95 38.29 6.47
N ASP A 40 10.78 37.58 7.59
CA ASP A 40 11.76 37.57 8.69
C ASP A 40 13.16 37.21 8.15
N PRO A 41 14.25 37.90 8.56
CA PRO A 41 15.61 37.58 8.13
C PRO A 41 16.02 36.09 8.32
N SER A 42 15.50 35.43 9.35
CA SER A 42 15.69 33.99 9.55
C SER A 42 14.98 33.14 8.48
N GLN A 43 13.81 33.60 8.01
CA GLN A 43 13.06 33.00 6.90
C GLN A 43 13.69 33.30 5.54
N GLN A 44 14.36 34.46 5.36
CA GLN A 44 15.12 34.77 4.15
C GLN A 44 16.32 33.81 3.95
N ASN A 45 17.04 33.48 5.01
CA ASN A 45 18.14 32.52 4.94
C ASN A 45 17.63 31.09 4.64
N MET A 46 16.51 30.70 5.23
CA MET A 46 15.86 29.40 4.92
C MET A 46 15.35 29.34 3.48
N LEU A 47 14.81 30.45 2.97
CA LEU A 47 14.38 30.58 1.58
C LEU A 47 15.53 30.46 0.59
N GLY A 48 16.64 31.15 0.84
CA GLY A 48 17.84 31.06 0.01
C GLY A 48 18.41 29.63 -0.01
N GLY A 49 18.42 28.96 1.14
CA GLY A 49 18.83 27.56 1.24
C GLY A 49 17.91 26.61 0.46
N LEU A 50 16.59 26.80 0.56
CA LEU A 50 15.61 26.00 -0.19
C LEU A 50 15.73 26.22 -1.70
N GLN A 51 15.90 27.45 -2.15
CA GLN A 51 16.11 27.77 -3.56
C GLN A 51 17.37 27.12 -4.12
N GLN A 52 18.48 27.16 -3.39
CA GLN A 52 19.72 26.49 -3.78
C GLN A 52 19.53 24.97 -3.85
N TYR A 53 18.86 24.37 -2.87
CA TYR A 53 18.56 22.94 -2.85
C TYR A 53 17.70 22.50 -4.04
N LEU A 54 16.60 23.22 -4.33
CA LEU A 54 15.75 22.91 -5.47
C LEU A 54 16.49 23.08 -6.80
N SER A 55 17.33 24.12 -6.94
CA SER A 55 18.15 24.33 -8.13
C SER A 55 19.16 23.18 -8.35
N GLN A 56 19.76 22.67 -7.28
CA GLN A 56 20.67 21.53 -7.36
C GLN A 56 19.95 20.25 -7.78
N ILE A 57 18.80 19.94 -7.17
CA ILE A 57 17.98 18.78 -7.55
C ILE A 57 17.54 18.89 -9.01
N GLN A 58 17.05 20.07 -9.41
CA GLN A 58 16.62 20.34 -10.78
C GLN A 58 17.75 20.09 -11.78
N LYS A 59 18.97 20.55 -11.46
CA LYS A 59 20.16 20.32 -12.31
C LYS A 59 20.53 18.85 -12.40
N GLN A 60 20.53 18.13 -11.28
CA GLN A 60 20.83 16.70 -11.23
C GLN A 60 19.78 15.88 -11.99
N GLY A 61 18.51 16.19 -11.78
CA GLY A 61 17.40 15.52 -12.45
C GLY A 61 17.40 15.76 -13.96
N ASN A 62 17.70 16.98 -14.40
CA ASN A 62 17.92 17.30 -15.82
C ASN A 62 19.11 16.55 -16.43
N ALA A 63 20.11 16.20 -15.61
CA ALA A 63 21.24 15.38 -16.02
C ALA A 63 20.93 13.87 -16.04
N GLY A 64 19.70 13.46 -15.73
CA GLY A 64 19.26 12.06 -15.74
C GLY A 64 19.35 11.35 -14.40
N ASP A 65 19.63 12.05 -13.29
CA ASP A 65 19.61 11.45 -11.97
C ASP A 65 18.16 11.10 -11.56
N GLN A 66 17.87 9.80 -11.56
CA GLN A 66 16.53 9.28 -11.24
C GLN A 66 16.07 9.61 -9.82
N MET A 67 16.97 9.68 -8.83
CA MET A 67 16.60 10.04 -7.47
C MET A 67 16.27 11.52 -7.36
N ALA A 68 17.02 12.38 -8.05
CA ALA A 68 16.73 13.81 -8.14
C ALA A 68 15.41 14.05 -8.89
N GLN A 69 15.16 13.30 -9.98
CA GLN A 69 13.89 13.36 -10.70
C GLN A 69 12.71 12.98 -9.80
N ARG A 70 12.80 11.86 -9.08
CA ARG A 70 11.76 11.46 -8.11
C ARG A 70 11.53 12.53 -7.05
N ARG A 71 12.61 13.00 -6.39
CA ARG A 71 12.52 14.03 -5.34
C ARG A 71 11.88 15.30 -5.85
N MET A 72 12.22 15.76 -7.05
CA MET A 72 11.60 16.93 -7.66
C MET A 72 10.11 16.70 -7.89
N GLY A 73 9.73 15.53 -8.39
CA GLY A 73 8.34 15.15 -8.59
C GLY A 73 7.52 15.13 -7.29
N ASP A 74 8.07 14.53 -6.24
CA ASP A 74 7.44 14.48 -4.91
C ASP A 74 7.19 15.88 -4.33
N ILE A 75 8.19 16.76 -4.43
CA ILE A 75 8.09 18.15 -3.97
C ILE A 75 7.00 18.90 -4.73
N LEU A 76 6.95 18.76 -6.05
CA LEU A 76 5.96 19.41 -6.92
C LEU A 76 4.54 18.88 -6.68
N ILE A 77 4.38 17.58 -6.47
CA ILE A 77 3.07 16.99 -6.13
C ILE A 77 2.61 17.53 -4.77
N ALA A 78 3.49 17.59 -3.78
CA ALA A 78 3.19 18.11 -2.45
C ALA A 78 2.89 19.62 -2.45
N SER A 79 3.48 20.40 -3.37
CA SER A 79 3.18 21.83 -3.52
C SER A 79 1.86 22.12 -4.24
N GLY A 80 1.24 21.11 -4.86
CA GLY A 80 0.02 21.24 -5.66
C GLY A 80 0.25 21.34 -7.17
N GLU A 81 1.50 21.36 -7.62
CA GLU A 81 1.90 21.36 -9.04
C GLU A 81 1.93 19.94 -9.62
N LYS A 82 0.82 19.22 -9.45
CA LYS A 82 0.70 17.80 -9.79
C LYS A 82 1.12 17.47 -11.22
N ALA A 83 0.76 18.29 -12.20
CA ALA A 83 1.08 18.04 -13.61
C ALA A 83 2.59 18.06 -13.88
N GLN A 84 3.31 19.02 -13.30
CA GLN A 84 4.77 19.06 -13.43
C GLN A 84 5.42 17.94 -12.64
N GLY A 85 4.95 17.71 -11.41
CA GLY A 85 5.47 16.64 -10.57
C GLY A 85 5.31 15.27 -11.22
N LEU A 86 4.19 15.01 -11.88
CA LEU A 86 3.97 13.81 -12.69
C LEU A 86 5.01 13.65 -13.82
N GLY A 87 5.36 14.74 -14.51
CA GLY A 87 6.39 14.71 -15.55
C GLY A 87 7.75 14.25 -15.02
N TRP A 88 8.11 14.71 -13.82
CA TRP A 88 9.33 14.31 -13.11
C TRP A 88 9.29 12.86 -12.65
N ILE A 89 8.19 12.44 -12.01
CA ILE A 89 8.00 11.04 -11.61
C ILE A 89 8.06 10.12 -12.83
N LYS A 90 7.44 10.50 -13.94
CA LYS A 90 7.50 9.76 -15.20
C LYS A 90 8.92 9.65 -15.75
N SER A 91 9.69 10.71 -15.72
CA SER A 91 11.10 10.69 -16.17
C SER A 91 11.94 9.72 -15.32
N SER A 92 11.75 9.75 -14.00
CA SER A 92 12.40 8.83 -13.06
C SER A 92 11.99 7.37 -13.32
N ALA A 93 10.69 7.12 -13.52
CA ALA A 93 10.14 5.80 -13.79
C ALA A 93 10.65 5.21 -15.11
N ILE A 94 10.73 6.04 -16.17
CA ILE A 94 11.33 5.69 -17.47
C ILE A 94 12.80 5.32 -17.32
N SER A 95 13.52 6.01 -16.43
CA SER A 95 14.93 5.76 -16.13
C SER A 95 15.16 4.49 -15.30
N GLY A 96 14.09 3.76 -14.92
CA GLY A 96 14.16 2.48 -14.25
C GLY A 96 13.94 2.52 -12.74
N ASN A 97 13.68 3.70 -12.16
CA ASN A 97 13.47 3.81 -10.72
C ASN A 97 12.19 3.09 -10.28
N VAL A 98 12.35 1.97 -9.55
CA VAL A 98 11.25 1.10 -9.10
C VAL A 98 10.21 1.86 -8.28
N ASP A 99 10.63 2.75 -7.38
CA ASP A 99 9.71 3.49 -6.54
C ASP A 99 8.90 4.52 -7.33
N SER A 100 9.52 5.17 -8.32
CA SER A 100 8.78 6.05 -9.25
C SER A 100 7.86 5.27 -10.18
N GLN A 101 8.20 4.05 -10.58
CA GLN A 101 7.30 3.18 -11.33
C GLN A 101 6.07 2.82 -10.49
N LEU A 102 6.26 2.43 -9.22
CA LEU A 102 5.17 2.19 -8.27
C LEU A 102 4.31 3.43 -8.06
N GLN A 103 4.94 4.57 -7.80
CA GLN A 103 4.22 5.83 -7.57
C GLN A 103 3.42 6.25 -8.80
N LEU A 104 4.01 6.13 -9.99
CA LEU A 104 3.31 6.44 -11.23
C LEU A 104 2.12 5.49 -11.45
N ALA A 105 2.29 4.21 -11.14
CA ALA A 105 1.20 3.23 -11.18
C ALA A 105 0.08 3.59 -10.19
N ASP A 106 0.42 3.92 -8.95
CA ASP A 106 -0.52 4.39 -7.92
C ASP A 106 -1.26 5.65 -8.38
N MET A 107 -0.57 6.60 -9.00
CA MET A 107 -1.17 7.84 -9.53
C MET A 107 -2.18 7.52 -10.64
N TYR A 108 -1.85 6.61 -11.56
CA TYR A 108 -2.78 6.18 -12.60
C TYR A 108 -3.96 5.38 -12.03
N ALA A 109 -3.74 4.47 -11.08
CA ALA A 109 -4.77 3.65 -10.46
C ALA A 109 -5.76 4.48 -9.62
N ASN A 110 -5.30 5.55 -8.98
CA ASN A 110 -6.15 6.46 -8.19
C ASN A 110 -6.79 7.57 -9.05
N GLY A 111 -6.32 7.73 -10.29
CA GLY A 111 -6.72 8.80 -11.20
C GLY A 111 -5.91 10.06 -10.98
N VAL A 112 -5.05 10.38 -11.96
CA VAL A 112 -4.21 11.60 -11.94
C VAL A 112 -5.07 12.86 -11.90
N ASP A 113 -6.25 12.83 -12.52
CA ASP A 113 -7.24 13.91 -12.55
C ASP A 113 -8.65 13.33 -12.77
N MET A 114 -9.28 12.84 -11.69
CA MET A 114 -10.68 12.36 -11.58
C MET A 114 -10.99 10.92 -11.99
N MET A 115 -10.34 10.33 -12.99
CA MET A 115 -10.62 8.94 -13.41
C MET A 115 -9.36 8.05 -13.43
N PRO A 116 -9.42 6.84 -12.83
CA PRO A 116 -8.38 5.84 -12.96
C PRO A 116 -8.07 5.47 -14.41
N ASN A 117 -6.79 5.30 -14.71
CA ASN A 117 -6.31 4.65 -15.94
C ASN A 117 -5.62 3.34 -15.56
N TYR A 118 -6.40 2.26 -15.53
CA TYR A 118 -5.89 0.95 -15.11
C TYR A 118 -4.92 0.35 -16.12
N ASP A 119 -5.04 0.65 -17.43
CA ASP A 119 -4.13 0.15 -18.46
C ASP A 119 -2.70 0.69 -18.21
N GLU A 120 -2.58 2.00 -17.99
CA GLU A 120 -1.29 2.62 -17.65
C GLU A 120 -0.79 2.15 -16.28
N ALA A 121 -1.67 2.06 -15.28
CA ALA A 121 -1.28 1.55 -13.95
C ALA A 121 -0.69 0.14 -14.04
N PHE A 122 -1.34 -0.75 -14.80
CA PHE A 122 -0.86 -2.12 -15.01
C PHE A 122 0.52 -2.15 -15.65
N ILE A 123 0.76 -1.34 -16.69
CA ILE A 123 2.08 -1.27 -17.35
C ILE A 123 3.18 -0.89 -16.34
N TRP A 124 2.93 0.11 -15.50
CA TRP A 124 3.92 0.58 -14.53
C TRP A 124 4.11 -0.37 -13.34
N TYR A 125 3.03 -0.96 -12.82
CA TYR A 125 3.13 -2.04 -11.84
C TYR A 125 3.93 -3.21 -12.39
N LYS A 126 3.67 -3.63 -13.65
CA LYS A 126 4.37 -4.74 -14.27
C LYS A 126 5.86 -4.48 -14.41
N LYS A 127 6.27 -3.27 -14.81
CA LYS A 127 7.68 -2.87 -14.84
C LYS A 127 8.35 -2.96 -13.46
N ALA A 128 7.69 -2.49 -12.40
CA ALA A 128 8.22 -2.59 -11.04
C ALA A 128 8.26 -4.04 -10.55
N ALA A 129 7.26 -4.85 -10.89
CA ALA A 129 7.14 -6.25 -10.51
C ALA A 129 8.22 -7.13 -11.17
N GLU A 130 8.53 -6.87 -12.45
CA GLU A 130 9.61 -7.50 -13.21
C GLU A 130 11.00 -7.18 -12.62
N GLN A 131 11.13 -6.05 -11.92
CA GLN A 131 12.33 -5.71 -11.14
C GLN A 131 12.34 -6.32 -9.73
N GLY A 132 11.37 -7.17 -9.40
CA GLY A 132 11.32 -7.90 -8.13
C GLY A 132 10.56 -7.20 -7.01
N ASN A 133 9.95 -6.03 -7.26
CA ASN A 133 9.21 -5.33 -6.21
C ASN A 133 7.99 -6.13 -5.74
N ALA A 134 8.01 -6.57 -4.47
CA ALA A 134 6.97 -7.44 -3.91
C ALA A 134 5.56 -6.83 -3.97
N ARG A 135 5.42 -5.54 -3.64
CA ARG A 135 4.12 -4.85 -3.68
C ARG A 135 3.60 -4.81 -5.11
N ALA A 136 4.43 -4.42 -6.07
CA ALA A 136 4.07 -4.38 -7.47
C ALA A 136 3.65 -5.76 -8.00
N GLN A 137 4.33 -6.83 -7.58
CA GLN A 137 3.94 -8.20 -7.93
C GLN A 137 2.52 -8.54 -7.43
N GLY A 138 2.17 -8.13 -6.21
CA GLY A 138 0.81 -8.29 -5.69
C GLY A 138 -0.24 -7.47 -6.45
N GLU A 139 0.11 -6.25 -6.87
CA GLU A 139 -0.78 -5.41 -7.69
C GLU A 139 -0.99 -5.97 -9.11
N VAL A 140 0.06 -6.53 -9.72
CA VAL A 140 -0.03 -7.23 -11.00
C VAL A 140 -0.91 -8.47 -10.88
N ALA A 141 -0.76 -9.24 -9.80
CA ALA A 141 -1.63 -10.39 -9.54
C ALA A 141 -3.10 -9.95 -9.42
N SER A 142 -3.37 -8.93 -8.61
CA SER A 142 -4.70 -8.34 -8.45
C SER A 142 -5.28 -7.83 -9.77
N ALA A 143 -4.47 -7.20 -10.62
CA ALA A 143 -4.90 -6.72 -11.93
C ALA A 143 -5.37 -7.88 -12.83
N TYR A 144 -4.62 -8.97 -12.89
CA TYR A 144 -5.01 -10.18 -13.62
C TYR A 144 -6.25 -10.87 -13.03
N LEU A 145 -6.39 -10.92 -11.69
CA LEU A 145 -7.54 -11.54 -11.04
C LEU A 145 -8.84 -10.75 -11.26
N ASN A 146 -8.75 -9.42 -11.35
CA ASN A 146 -9.92 -8.54 -11.45
C ASN A 146 -10.17 -8.02 -12.87
N GLY A 147 -9.31 -8.36 -13.84
CA GLY A 147 -9.36 -7.82 -15.20
C GLY A 147 -9.18 -6.29 -15.24
N LYS A 148 -8.37 -5.72 -14.34
CA LYS A 148 -8.16 -4.27 -14.24
C LYS A 148 -6.92 -3.86 -15.02
N GLY A 149 -7.11 -3.20 -16.15
CA GLY A 149 -6.01 -2.74 -17.01
C GLY A 149 -5.37 -3.84 -17.87
N VAL A 150 -5.87 -5.07 -17.73
CA VAL A 150 -5.42 -6.27 -18.43
C VAL A 150 -6.59 -7.26 -18.46
N GLU A 151 -6.60 -8.16 -19.44
CA GLU A 151 -7.59 -9.25 -19.47
C GLU A 151 -7.45 -10.15 -18.23
N PHE A 152 -8.59 -10.63 -17.74
CA PHE A 152 -8.62 -11.60 -16.65
C PHE A 152 -7.76 -12.82 -16.97
N ASN A 153 -6.85 -13.19 -16.06
CA ASN A 153 -6.04 -14.40 -16.21
C ASN A 153 -5.64 -14.98 -14.85
N LEU A 154 -6.34 -16.04 -14.45
CA LEU A 154 -6.11 -16.69 -13.16
C LEU A 154 -4.69 -17.26 -13.04
N GLU A 155 -4.15 -17.91 -14.08
CA GLU A 155 -2.80 -18.50 -14.04
C GLU A 155 -1.72 -17.43 -13.83
N GLN A 156 -1.85 -16.29 -14.51
CA GLN A 156 -0.95 -15.15 -14.31
C GLN A 156 -1.12 -14.54 -12.92
N SER A 157 -2.35 -14.40 -12.43
CA SER A 157 -2.58 -13.94 -11.04
C SER A 157 -1.84 -14.82 -10.04
N ILE A 158 -2.01 -16.14 -10.12
CA ILE A 158 -1.38 -17.08 -9.20
C ILE A 158 0.14 -17.08 -9.33
N TYR A 159 0.67 -16.97 -10.55
CA TYR A 159 2.10 -16.81 -10.76
C TYR A 159 2.66 -15.59 -10.01
N TRP A 160 2.07 -14.41 -10.21
CA TRP A 160 2.54 -13.17 -9.58
C TRP A 160 2.31 -13.16 -8.07
N ASP A 161 1.15 -13.66 -7.60
CA ASP A 161 0.89 -13.85 -6.17
C ASP A 161 1.91 -14.80 -5.55
N SER A 162 2.38 -15.82 -6.27
CA SER A 162 3.42 -16.71 -5.75
C SER A 162 4.76 -16.03 -5.51
N LEU A 163 5.11 -15.06 -6.35
CA LEU A 163 6.32 -14.26 -6.17
C LEU A 163 6.16 -13.29 -4.99
N ALA A 164 5.04 -12.56 -4.94
CA ALA A 164 4.73 -11.62 -3.88
C ALA A 164 4.61 -12.29 -2.50
N ALA A 165 3.96 -13.47 -2.44
CA ALA A 165 3.74 -14.23 -1.21
C ALA A 165 5.03 -14.74 -0.59
N LYS A 166 5.99 -15.18 -1.42
CA LYS A 166 7.35 -15.58 -0.99
C LYS A 166 8.11 -14.41 -0.36
N GLN A 167 7.83 -13.19 -0.81
CA GLN A 167 8.41 -11.95 -0.27
C GLN A 167 7.63 -11.35 0.91
N GLY A 168 6.51 -11.98 1.33
CA GLY A 168 5.80 -11.57 2.53
C GLY A 168 4.52 -10.77 2.30
N ILE A 169 4.08 -10.54 1.06
CA ILE A 169 2.83 -9.80 0.80
C ILE A 169 1.63 -10.61 1.31
N ALA A 170 0.99 -10.12 2.37
CA ALA A 170 -0.01 -10.87 3.13
C ALA A 170 -1.26 -11.21 2.31
N ASN A 171 -1.73 -10.29 1.45
CA ASN A 171 -2.87 -10.54 0.57
C ASN A 171 -2.55 -11.63 -0.45
N SER A 172 -1.36 -11.61 -1.05
CA SER A 172 -0.90 -12.66 -1.96
C SER A 172 -0.74 -14.02 -1.27
N GLN A 173 -0.30 -14.03 0.00
CA GLN A 173 -0.30 -15.26 0.81
C GLN A 173 -1.71 -15.79 1.04
N ASN A 174 -2.68 -14.93 1.34
CA ASN A 174 -4.08 -15.34 1.45
C ASN A 174 -4.62 -15.90 0.13
N ASN A 175 -4.34 -15.24 -0.99
CA ASN A 175 -4.76 -15.67 -2.31
C ASN A 175 -4.17 -17.04 -2.68
N LEU A 176 -2.88 -17.27 -2.42
CA LEU A 176 -2.29 -18.59 -2.57
C LEU A 176 -2.96 -19.64 -1.68
N GLY A 177 -3.30 -19.28 -0.43
CA GLY A 177 -4.04 -20.18 0.45
C GLY A 177 -5.38 -20.60 -0.16
N ALA A 178 -6.11 -19.66 -0.75
CA ALA A 178 -7.37 -19.93 -1.45
C ALA A 178 -7.17 -20.79 -2.71
N ALA A 179 -6.16 -20.47 -3.51
CA ALA A 179 -5.80 -21.22 -4.70
C ALA A 179 -5.54 -22.70 -4.39
N TYR A 180 -4.74 -22.98 -3.34
CA TYR A 180 -4.50 -24.35 -2.88
C TYR A 180 -5.71 -25.02 -2.24
N THR A 181 -6.61 -24.25 -1.61
CA THR A 181 -7.86 -24.79 -1.03
C THR A 181 -8.80 -25.32 -2.11
N HIS A 182 -8.92 -24.58 -3.22
CA HIS A 182 -9.88 -24.84 -4.29
C HIS A 182 -9.27 -25.53 -5.52
N GLY A 183 -7.95 -25.64 -5.61
CA GLY A 183 -7.27 -26.18 -6.80
C GLY A 183 -7.33 -25.21 -8.00
N GLU A 184 -7.32 -23.91 -7.72
CA GLU A 184 -7.48 -22.85 -8.73
C GLU A 184 -6.11 -22.36 -9.22
N GLY A 185 -5.74 -22.70 -10.45
CA GLY A 185 -4.43 -22.37 -11.02
C GLY A 185 -3.24 -23.14 -10.44
N VAL A 186 -3.45 -23.92 -9.37
CA VAL A 186 -2.53 -24.88 -8.77
C VAL A 186 -3.27 -26.15 -8.38
N PRO A 187 -2.61 -27.32 -8.27
CA PRO A 187 -3.24 -28.51 -7.70
C PRO A 187 -3.73 -28.24 -6.27
N GLN A 188 -4.89 -28.79 -5.93
CA GLN A 188 -5.45 -28.67 -4.59
C GLN A 188 -4.49 -29.31 -3.57
N ASP A 189 -4.14 -28.55 -2.52
CA ASP A 189 -3.24 -28.99 -1.45
C ASP A 189 -3.64 -28.28 -0.13
N PRO A 190 -4.46 -28.93 0.71
CA PRO A 190 -4.89 -28.33 1.96
C PRO A 190 -3.76 -27.99 2.94
N GLU A 191 -2.63 -28.71 2.91
CA GLU A 191 -1.49 -28.41 3.80
C GLU A 191 -0.78 -27.13 3.35
N GLN A 192 -0.60 -26.94 2.04
CA GLN A 192 -0.10 -25.68 1.49
C GLN A 192 -1.07 -24.52 1.76
N ALA A 193 -2.37 -24.78 1.68
CA ALA A 193 -3.38 -23.77 2.03
C ALA A 193 -3.20 -23.28 3.48
N VAL A 194 -3.14 -24.20 4.45
CA VAL A 194 -2.90 -23.88 5.86
C VAL A 194 -1.58 -23.14 6.04
N TYR A 195 -0.51 -23.55 5.36
CA TYR A 195 0.78 -22.87 5.44
C TYR A 195 0.69 -21.39 5.02
N TRP A 196 0.08 -21.11 3.87
CA TRP A 196 -0.03 -19.75 3.36
C TRP A 196 -1.04 -18.90 4.15
N TYR A 197 -2.19 -19.47 4.53
CA TYR A 197 -3.13 -18.80 5.42
C TYR A 197 -2.50 -18.46 6.76
N THR A 198 -1.69 -19.34 7.35
CA THR A 198 -0.99 -19.06 8.61
C THR A 198 -0.07 -17.85 8.49
N LYS A 199 0.68 -17.74 7.39
CA LYS A 199 1.52 -16.57 7.16
C LYS A 199 0.71 -15.28 7.05
N ALA A 200 -0.37 -15.27 6.27
CA ALA A 200 -1.23 -14.10 6.12
C ALA A 200 -1.98 -13.75 7.41
N ALA A 201 -2.47 -14.75 8.15
CA ALA A 201 -3.18 -14.59 9.42
C ALA A 201 -2.29 -13.94 10.49
N ASN A 202 -1.01 -14.32 10.56
CA ASN A 202 0.00 -13.74 11.45
C ASN A 202 0.34 -12.28 11.10
N GLN A 203 0.00 -11.83 9.89
CA GLN A 203 0.11 -10.45 9.44
C GLN A 203 -1.17 -9.65 9.65
N GLY A 204 -2.24 -10.28 10.15
CA GLY A 204 -3.50 -9.61 10.45
C GLY A 204 -4.50 -9.57 9.30
N VAL A 205 -4.32 -10.37 8.24
CA VAL A 205 -5.32 -10.50 7.17
C VAL A 205 -6.50 -11.30 7.69
N THR A 206 -7.66 -10.64 7.85
CA THR A 206 -8.80 -11.22 8.55
C THR A 206 -9.45 -12.37 7.78
N GLU A 207 -9.44 -12.32 6.44
CA GLU A 207 -9.90 -13.40 5.57
C GLU A 207 -9.04 -14.65 5.75
N ALA A 208 -7.71 -14.49 5.85
CA ALA A 208 -6.80 -15.60 6.13
C ALA A 208 -7.01 -16.18 7.53
N GLN A 209 -7.28 -15.34 8.53
CA GLN A 209 -7.65 -15.79 9.88
C GLN A 209 -8.93 -16.62 9.86
N PHE A 210 -9.94 -16.19 9.08
CA PHE A 210 -11.19 -16.92 8.91
C PHE A 210 -10.98 -18.29 8.23
N ASN A 211 -10.21 -18.32 7.14
CA ASN A 211 -9.92 -19.55 6.42
C ASN A 211 -9.08 -20.54 7.24
N LEU A 212 -8.09 -20.02 7.99
CA LEU A 212 -7.29 -20.83 8.91
C LEU A 212 -8.14 -21.39 10.07
N ALA A 213 -9.06 -20.58 10.62
CA ALA A 213 -10.00 -21.04 11.63
C ALA A 213 -10.89 -22.18 11.09
N GLY A 214 -11.36 -22.05 9.86
CA GLY A 214 -12.11 -23.10 9.15
C GLY A 214 -11.30 -24.38 8.96
N SER A 215 -10.02 -24.25 8.60
CA SER A 215 -9.11 -25.38 8.45
C SER A 215 -8.95 -26.17 9.75
N TYR A 216 -8.76 -25.49 10.89
CA TYR A 216 -8.73 -26.13 12.21
C TYR A 216 -10.09 -26.70 12.64
N TYR A 217 -11.19 -26.04 12.30
CA TYR A 217 -12.54 -26.48 12.65
C TYR A 217 -12.94 -27.78 11.92
N LEU A 218 -12.56 -27.88 10.65
CA LEU A 218 -12.87 -29.02 9.78
C LEU A 218 -11.79 -30.10 9.77
N GLY A 219 -10.57 -29.78 10.20
CA GLY A 219 -9.41 -30.68 10.10
C GLY A 219 -8.89 -30.82 8.67
N GLN A 220 -8.94 -29.74 7.88
CA GLN A 220 -8.49 -29.71 6.48
C GLN A 220 -7.06 -29.19 6.41
N GLY A 221 -6.12 -30.01 5.94
CA GLY A 221 -4.70 -29.65 5.85
C GLY A 221 -3.99 -29.50 7.19
N VAL A 222 -4.71 -29.68 8.29
CA VAL A 222 -4.22 -29.64 9.67
C VAL A 222 -5.11 -30.52 10.53
N ALA A 223 -4.57 -31.06 11.63
CA ALA A 223 -5.38 -31.78 12.60
C ALA A 223 -6.48 -30.87 13.16
N LYS A 224 -7.70 -31.42 13.29
CA LYS A 224 -8.83 -30.69 13.86
C LYS A 224 -8.51 -30.22 15.28
N ASP A 225 -8.66 -28.92 15.54
CA ASP A 225 -8.45 -28.30 16.84
C ASP A 225 -9.46 -27.18 17.09
N ASP A 226 -10.49 -27.50 17.87
CA ASP A 226 -11.56 -26.56 18.20
C ASP A 226 -11.08 -25.38 19.05
N GLN A 227 -9.97 -25.49 19.81
CA GLN A 227 -9.43 -24.36 20.57
C GLN A 227 -8.75 -23.35 19.64
N GLN A 228 -7.98 -23.85 18.68
CA GLN A 228 -7.34 -23.03 17.64
C GLN A 228 -8.38 -22.36 16.75
N ALA A 229 -9.39 -23.12 16.32
CA ALA A 229 -10.52 -22.58 15.56
C ALA A 229 -11.23 -21.47 16.35
N TYR A 230 -11.56 -21.71 17.63
CA TYR A 230 -12.20 -20.70 18.48
C TYR A 230 -11.35 -19.43 18.62
N ALA A 231 -10.03 -19.58 18.80
CA ALA A 231 -9.14 -18.44 18.97
C ALA A 231 -9.02 -17.58 17.71
N TRP A 232 -8.88 -18.18 16.53
CA TRP A 232 -8.87 -17.45 15.26
C TRP A 232 -10.24 -16.87 14.91
N TYR A 233 -11.34 -17.59 15.12
CA TYR A 233 -12.67 -17.00 14.93
C TYR A 233 -12.92 -15.83 15.86
N ALA A 234 -12.35 -15.81 17.07
CA ALA A 234 -12.46 -14.66 17.96
C ALA A 234 -11.74 -13.40 17.44
N THR A 235 -10.62 -13.56 16.71
CA THR A 235 -9.97 -12.41 16.05
C THR A 235 -10.85 -11.87 14.93
N VAL A 236 -11.41 -12.76 14.10
CA VAL A 236 -12.33 -12.40 13.01
C VAL A 236 -13.61 -11.74 13.54
N ALA A 237 -14.21 -12.28 14.59
CA ALA A 237 -15.41 -11.71 15.22
C ALA A 237 -15.21 -10.27 15.73
N LYS A 238 -13.96 -9.90 16.03
CA LYS A 238 -13.59 -8.57 16.53
C LYS A 238 -13.20 -7.59 15.42
N TYR A 239 -12.51 -8.06 14.38
CA TYR A 239 -11.88 -7.20 13.37
C TYR A 239 -12.37 -7.40 11.94
N GLY A 240 -13.13 -8.46 11.67
CA GLY A 240 -13.70 -8.73 10.35
C GLY A 240 -14.84 -7.79 10.01
N ASP A 241 -15.15 -7.72 8.72
CA ASP A 241 -16.39 -7.07 8.26
C ASP A 241 -17.63 -7.76 8.84
N SER A 242 -18.80 -7.14 8.65
CA SER A 242 -20.07 -7.63 9.22
C SER A 242 -20.35 -9.10 8.91
N ASP A 243 -19.95 -9.56 7.73
CA ASP A 243 -20.39 -10.84 7.18
C ASP A 243 -19.52 -11.97 7.74
N ILE A 244 -18.19 -11.84 7.64
CA ILE A 244 -17.27 -12.83 8.18
C ILE A 244 -17.25 -12.79 9.72
N ALA A 245 -17.43 -11.61 10.34
CA ALA A 245 -17.51 -11.50 11.80
C ALA A 245 -18.79 -12.13 12.34
N GLY A 246 -19.93 -11.96 11.65
CA GLY A 246 -21.19 -12.64 11.99
C GLY A 246 -21.04 -14.16 11.92
N THR A 247 -20.43 -14.65 10.84
CA THR A 247 -20.16 -16.09 10.66
C THR A 247 -19.23 -16.64 11.73
N ALA A 248 -18.14 -15.93 12.05
CA ALA A 248 -17.21 -16.32 13.10
C ALA A 248 -17.90 -16.45 14.47
N LYS A 249 -18.77 -15.49 14.83
CA LYS A 249 -19.55 -15.53 16.08
C LYS A 249 -20.46 -16.76 16.13
N MET A 250 -21.19 -17.06 15.04
CA MET A 250 -22.04 -18.24 14.98
C MET A 250 -21.25 -19.54 15.16
N VAL A 251 -20.06 -19.66 14.56
CA VAL A 251 -19.21 -20.85 14.74
C VAL A 251 -18.68 -20.95 16.17
N MET A 252 -18.27 -19.83 16.78
CA MET A 252 -17.85 -19.80 18.18
C MET A 252 -18.98 -20.22 19.14
N GLU A 253 -20.21 -19.81 18.88
CA GLU A 253 -21.39 -20.26 19.64
C GLU A 253 -21.59 -21.77 19.54
N LYS A 254 -21.42 -22.34 18.34
CA LYS A 254 -21.48 -23.80 18.12
C LYS A 254 -20.34 -24.56 18.81
N LEU A 255 -19.15 -23.98 18.87
CA LEU A 255 -17.98 -24.57 19.53
C LEU A 255 -18.08 -24.53 21.05
N THR A 256 -18.80 -23.55 21.61
CA THR A 256 -18.83 -23.29 23.06
C THR A 256 -19.32 -24.50 23.88
N PRO A 257 -20.43 -25.19 23.55
CA PRO A 257 -20.85 -26.39 24.29
C PRO A 257 -19.82 -27.52 24.24
N THR A 258 -19.22 -27.77 23.07
CA THR A 258 -18.20 -28.82 22.87
C THR A 258 -16.97 -28.54 23.72
N LEU A 259 -16.46 -27.31 23.68
CA LEU A 259 -15.31 -26.87 24.47
C LEU A 259 -15.61 -26.88 25.97
N SER A 260 -16.83 -26.52 26.36
CA SER A 260 -17.28 -26.55 27.76
C SER A 260 -17.31 -27.98 28.31
N LYS A 261 -17.92 -28.92 27.56
CA LYS A 261 -17.98 -30.34 27.93
C LYS A 261 -16.59 -30.97 28.03
N ALA A 262 -15.64 -30.50 27.22
CA ALA A 262 -14.24 -30.94 27.25
C ALA A 262 -13.38 -30.24 28.33
N GLY A 263 -13.93 -29.30 29.11
CA GLY A 263 -13.17 -28.52 30.10
C GLY A 263 -12.16 -27.53 29.49
N LYS A 264 -12.28 -27.23 28.19
CA LYS A 264 -11.31 -26.43 27.40
C LYS A 264 -11.80 -25.02 27.05
N LEU A 265 -13.01 -24.63 27.47
CA LEU A 265 -13.56 -23.31 27.13
C LEU A 265 -12.73 -22.15 27.71
N ALA A 266 -12.25 -22.27 28.95
CA ALA A 266 -11.45 -21.23 29.60
C ALA A 266 -10.09 -21.03 28.91
N SER A 267 -9.39 -22.13 28.59
CA SER A 267 -8.13 -22.07 27.83
C SER A 267 -8.34 -21.51 26.42
N SER A 268 -9.43 -21.87 25.75
CA SER A 268 -9.78 -21.34 24.42
C SER A 268 -10.00 -19.83 24.44
N LYS A 269 -10.71 -19.31 25.45
CA LYS A 269 -10.92 -17.87 25.64
C LYS A 269 -9.61 -17.14 25.94
N SER A 270 -8.71 -17.74 26.72
CA SER A 270 -7.39 -17.17 26.97
C SER A 270 -6.54 -17.13 25.70
N LEU A 271 -6.53 -18.21 24.90
CA LEU A 271 -5.85 -18.26 23.61
C LEU A 271 -6.40 -17.21 22.63
N ALA A 272 -7.73 -17.06 22.57
CA ALA A 272 -8.39 -16.01 21.79
C ALA A 272 -7.88 -14.61 22.14
N GLN A 273 -7.75 -14.30 23.45
CA GLN A 273 -7.21 -13.01 23.89
C GLN A 273 -5.76 -12.81 23.47
N GLN A 274 -4.94 -13.88 23.50
CA GLN A 274 -3.56 -13.83 23.01
C GLN A 274 -3.52 -13.53 21.51
N TYR A 275 -4.35 -14.20 20.71
CA TYR A 275 -4.38 -14.02 19.26
C TYR A 275 -4.88 -12.62 18.88
N ILE A 276 -5.93 -12.13 19.55
CA ILE A 276 -6.42 -10.76 19.39
C ILE A 276 -5.34 -9.73 19.69
N SER A 277 -4.49 -9.98 20.69
CA SER A 277 -3.38 -9.09 21.04
C SER A 277 -2.26 -9.15 20.00
N MET A 278 -1.91 -10.35 19.51
CA MET A 278 -0.74 -10.57 18.68
C MET A 278 -0.98 -10.27 17.19
N TYR A 279 -2.18 -10.57 16.69
CA TYR A 279 -2.50 -10.63 15.26
C TYR A 279 -3.61 -9.63 14.85
N SER A 280 -3.78 -8.54 15.61
CA SER A 280 -4.72 -7.47 15.25
C SER A 280 -4.27 -6.75 13.96
N PRO A 281 -5.18 -6.40 13.03
CA PRO A 281 -4.82 -5.68 11.80
C PRO A 281 -4.16 -4.32 12.05
N THR A 282 -4.50 -3.64 13.15
CA THR A 282 -4.05 -2.28 13.46
C THR A 282 -2.65 -2.15 14.06
N ARG A 283 -2.00 -3.24 14.51
CA ARG A 283 -0.70 -3.13 15.20
C ARG A 283 0.51 -2.90 14.29
N LYS A 284 0.43 -3.20 13.00
CA LYS A 284 1.61 -3.19 12.11
C LYS A 284 1.64 -2.06 11.09
N ASN A 285 0.55 -1.31 10.91
CA ASN A 285 0.54 -0.10 10.07
C ASN A 285 1.27 1.11 10.72
N LEU A 286 1.77 0.98 11.95
CA LEU A 286 2.57 2.02 12.62
C LEU A 286 4.07 1.93 12.33
N VAL A 287 4.54 0.97 11.52
CA VAL A 287 5.99 0.77 11.25
C VAL A 287 6.38 1.11 9.80
N PHE A 288 5.43 1.47 8.93
CA PHE A 288 5.69 1.66 7.48
C PHE A 288 5.40 3.08 6.94
N THR A 289 5.23 4.09 7.80
CA THR A 289 5.01 5.50 7.35
C THR A 289 6.21 6.42 7.51
N GLU A 290 7.40 5.90 7.79
CA GLU A 290 8.63 6.70 7.81
C GLU A 290 9.70 6.03 6.95
N TYR A 291 9.71 6.30 5.64
CA TYR A 291 10.93 6.45 4.81
C TYR A 291 10.59 7.18 3.52
#